data_AF-A0A4Y3VXR1-F1
#
_entry.id   AF-A0A4Y3VXR1-F1
#
_cell.length_a   1.000
_cell.length_b   1.000
_cell.length_c   1.000
_cell.angle_alpha   90.00
_cell.angle_beta   90.00
_cell.angle_gamma   90.00
#
_symmetry.space_group_name_H-M   'P 1'
#
loop_
_entity.id
_entity.type
_entity.pdbx_description
1 polymer ?
#
loop_
_entity_poly.entity_id
_entity_poly.type
_entity_poly.pdbx_seq_one_letter_code
_entity_poly.pdbx_strand_id
1 'polypeptide(L)'
;MDHLGVEVDSTEAVHTATARLGEAGLATDVENDTTCCYALQDKVWVHGTGQEPWEVYVVKADADTLAKQQGSTCCAGPAAADSDAREPTPAGSCC
;
A
#
# COMPACT_ATOMS: atom_id res chain seq x y z
N MET A 1 -5.59 13.77 1.64
CA MET A 1 -4.96 12.76 2.51
C MET A 1 -5.47 11.43 2.01
N ASP A 2 -4.57 10.53 1.59
CA ASP A 2 -4.94 9.30 0.90
C ASP A 2 -5.31 8.16 1.86
N HIS A 3 -4.75 8.13 3.08
CA HIS A 3 -5.15 7.29 4.22
C HIS A 3 -4.36 7.70 5.48
N LEU A 4 -4.70 7.10 6.62
CA LEU A 4 -3.95 7.20 7.88
C LEU A 4 -3.39 5.83 8.26
N GLY A 5 -2.16 5.77 8.77
CA GLY A 5 -1.49 4.51 9.09
C GLY A 5 -0.97 4.46 10.51
N VAL A 6 -1.09 3.29 11.14
CA VAL A 6 -0.51 2.97 12.46
C VAL A 6 0.41 1.77 12.30
N GLU A 7 1.71 2.00 12.47
CA GLU A 7 2.70 0.93 12.50
C GLU A 7 2.73 0.26 13.89
N VAL A 8 2.79 -1.06 13.92
CA VAL A 8 2.88 -1.87 15.14
C VAL A 8 4.08 -2.81 15.10
N ASP A 9 4.49 -3.28 16.27
CA ASP A 9 5.77 -4.01 16.42
C ASP A 9 5.73 -5.47 15.91
N SER A 10 4.56 -6.04 15.62
CA SER A 10 4.44 -7.45 15.23
C SER A 10 3.16 -7.81 14.47
N THR A 11 3.20 -8.92 13.74
CA THR A 11 2.04 -9.54 13.09
C THR A 11 0.92 -9.84 14.09
N GLU A 12 1.27 -10.34 15.28
CA GLU A 12 0.30 -10.59 16.35
C GLU A 12 -0.43 -9.32 16.79
N ALA A 13 0.25 -8.17 16.79
CA ALA A 13 -0.38 -6.89 17.08
C ALA A 13 -1.35 -6.47 15.97
N VAL A 14 -1.05 -6.74 14.69
CA VAL A 14 -2.00 -6.52 13.57
C VAL A 14 -3.23 -7.42 13.71
N HIS A 15 -3.06 -8.70 14.07
CA HIS A 15 -4.18 -9.61 14.30
C HIS A 15 -5.03 -9.19 15.51
N THR A 16 -4.39 -8.77 16.60
CA THR A 16 -5.08 -8.25 17.79
C THR A 16 -5.89 -6.99 17.45
N ALA A 17 -5.31 -6.08 16.67
CA ALA A 17 -6.01 -4.88 16.18
C ALA A 17 -7.19 -5.26 15.28
N THR A 18 -7.00 -6.20 14.36
CA THR A 18 -8.05 -6.72 13.46
C THR A 18 -9.24 -7.26 14.26
N ALA A 19 -8.98 -8.11 15.27
CA ALA A 19 -10.03 -8.67 16.12
C ALA A 19 -10.80 -7.57 16.84
N ARG A 20 -10.09 -6.62 17.46
CA ARG A 20 -10.70 -5.49 18.17
C ARG A 20 -11.54 -4.59 17.25
N LEU A 21 -11.07 -4.35 16.03
CA LEU A 21 -11.78 -3.54 15.03
C LEU A 21 -13.05 -4.25 14.55
N GLY A 22 -12.98 -5.57 14.32
CA GLY A 22 -14.15 -6.38 13.99
C GLY A 22 -15.17 -6.45 15.12
N GLU A 23 -14.73 -6.59 16.37
CA GLU A 23 -15.58 -6.53 17.57
C GLU A 23 -16.27 -5.17 17.74
N ALA A 24 -15.62 -4.10 17.30
CA ALA A 24 -16.20 -2.75 17.26
C ALA A 24 -17.21 -2.57 16.10
N GLY A 25 -17.42 -3.59 15.26
CA GLY A 25 -18.36 -3.56 14.14
C GLY A 25 -17.81 -2.89 12.88
N LEU A 26 -16.50 -2.67 12.79
CA LEU A 26 -15.86 -2.12 11.60
C LEU A 26 -15.61 -3.24 10.59
N ALA A 27 -15.90 -2.97 9.32
CA ALA A 27 -15.47 -3.83 8.22
C ALA A 27 -13.94 -3.80 8.14
N THR A 28 -13.32 -4.98 8.21
CA THR A 28 -11.87 -5.15 8.16
C THR A 28 -11.47 -5.86 6.87
N ASP A 29 -10.54 -5.27 6.13
CA ASP A 29 -9.92 -5.88 4.96
C ASP A 29 -8.47 -6.23 5.32
N VAL A 30 -8.20 -7.53 5.48
CA VAL A 30 -6.89 -8.04 5.93
C VAL A 30 -6.03 -8.43 4.74
N GLU A 31 -4.77 -7.99 4.75
CA GLU A 31 -3.76 -8.33 3.77
C GLU A 31 -2.53 -8.88 4.47
N ASN A 32 -2.21 -10.15 4.24
CA ASN A 32 -1.07 -10.84 4.83
C ASN A 32 0.04 -11.10 3.80
N ASP A 33 1.29 -11.03 4.26
CA ASP A 33 2.50 -11.24 3.45
C ASP A 33 2.49 -10.42 2.15
N THR A 34 1.93 -9.20 2.23
CA THR A 34 1.81 -8.30 1.11
C THR A 34 3.13 -7.56 0.92
N THR A 35 3.76 -7.76 -0.23
CA THR A 35 4.93 -6.95 -0.59
C THR A 35 4.47 -5.63 -1.18
N CYS A 36 4.84 -4.56 -0.50
CA CYS A 36 4.55 -3.21 -0.89
C CYS A 36 5.86 -2.42 -1.04
N CYS A 37 6.16 -2.08 -2.30
CA CYS A 37 7.36 -1.38 -2.74
C CYS A 37 8.62 -2.19 -2.44
N TYR A 38 9.22 -2.01 -1.26
CA TYR A 38 10.42 -2.71 -0.81
C TYR A 38 10.22 -3.30 0.57
N ALA A 39 8.98 -3.56 0.99
CA ALA A 39 8.69 -4.08 2.32
C ALA A 39 7.61 -5.18 2.25
N LEU A 40 7.89 -6.31 2.87
CA LEU A 40 6.92 -7.35 3.18
C LEU A 40 6.15 -6.94 4.43
N GLN A 41 4.82 -6.88 4.35
CA GLN A 41 3.98 -6.35 5.41
C GLN A 41 2.75 -7.24 5.66
N ASP A 42 2.33 -7.28 6.93
CA ASP A 42 0.96 -7.66 7.27
C ASP A 42 0.19 -6.37 7.62
N LYS A 43 -1.04 -6.24 7.13
CA LYS A 43 -1.88 -5.08 7.41
C LYS A 43 -3.37 -5.40 7.47
N VAL A 44 -4.11 -4.52 8.14
CA VAL A 44 -5.57 -4.49 8.12
C VAL A 44 -6.04 -3.08 7.81
N TRP A 45 -7.01 -2.98 6.91
CA TRP A 45 -7.69 -1.74 6.54
C TRP A 45 -9.07 -1.65 7.17
N VAL A 46 -9.46 -0.45 7.58
CA VAL A 46 -10.82 -0.09 8.00
C VAL A 46 -11.20 1.28 7.47
N HIS A 47 -12.50 1.57 7.44
CA HIS A 47 -13.01 2.92 7.17
C HIS A 47 -13.46 3.57 8.48
N GLY A 48 -12.93 4.77 8.75
CA GLY A 48 -13.36 5.60 9.87
C GLY A 48 -14.78 6.14 9.70
N THR A 49 -15.31 6.77 10.74
CA THR A 49 -16.67 7.34 10.71
C THR A 49 -16.83 8.50 9.72
N GLY A 50 -15.73 9.15 9.31
CA GLY A 50 -15.68 10.13 8.23
C GLY A 50 -15.41 9.52 6.84
N GLN A 51 -15.46 8.19 6.71
CA GLN A 51 -15.07 7.41 5.53
C GLN A 51 -13.58 7.50 5.15
N GLU A 52 -12.75 8.09 6.02
CA GLU A 52 -11.32 8.09 5.79
C GLU A 52 -10.75 6.67 5.97
N PRO A 53 -9.92 6.17 5.04
CA PRO A 53 -9.30 4.85 5.17
C PRO A 53 -8.16 4.90 6.20
N TRP A 54 -8.14 3.89 7.07
CA TRP A 54 -7.11 3.66 8.07
C TRP A 54 -6.47 2.28 7.89
N GLU A 55 -5.15 2.20 8.01
CA GLU A 55 -4.42 0.93 8.09
C GLU A 55 -3.72 0.76 9.43
N VAL A 56 -3.67 -0.48 9.91
CA VAL A 56 -2.74 -0.93 10.96
C VAL A 56 -1.84 -1.97 10.34
N TYR A 57 -0.52 -1.78 10.41
CA TYR A 57 0.43 -2.62 9.69
C TYR A 57 1.73 -2.86 10.45
N VAL A 58 2.46 -3.89 10.03
CA VAL A 58 3.82 -4.19 10.48
C VAL A 58 4.71 -4.48 9.27
N VAL A 59 5.93 -3.94 9.29
CA VAL A 59 6.98 -4.34 8.35
C VAL A 59 7.71 -5.56 8.88
N LYS A 60 7.65 -6.66 8.13
CA LYS A 60 8.24 -7.95 8.50
C LYS A 60 9.66 -8.12 7.96
N ALA A 61 9.88 -7.60 6.76
CA ALA A 61 11.17 -7.67 6.08
C ALA A 61 11.24 -6.61 4.99
N ASP A 62 12.45 -6.23 4.61
CA ASP A 62 12.69 -5.54 3.35
C ASP A 62 12.50 -6.54 2.18
N ALA A 63 12.06 -6.04 1.04
CA ALA A 63 11.98 -6.76 -0.21
C ALA A 63 13.01 -6.17 -1.18
N ASP A 64 13.85 -7.04 -1.74
CA ASP A 64 14.95 -6.64 -2.62
C ASP A 64 14.49 -6.08 -3.97
N THR A 65 13.22 -6.27 -4.31
CA THR A 65 12.64 -5.92 -5.60
C THR A 65 11.40 -5.06 -5.43
N LEU A 66 11.27 -4.03 -6.27
CA LEU A 66 10.08 -3.21 -6.32
C LEU A 66 8.86 -4.07 -6.70
N ALA A 67 7.98 -4.33 -5.74
CA ALA A 67 6.74 -5.07 -5.98
C ALA A 67 5.54 -4.25 -5.51
N LYS A 68 4.51 -4.19 -6.35
CA LYS A 68 3.20 -3.62 -6.01
C LYS A 68 2.17 -4.72 -6.17
N GLN A 69 1.56 -5.13 -5.07
CA GLN A 69 0.47 -6.10 -5.13
C GLN A 69 -0.72 -5.51 -5.91
N GLN A 70 -1.34 -6.33 -6.76
CA GLN A 70 -2.47 -5.91 -7.58
C GLN A 70 -3.62 -5.42 -6.67
N GLY A 71 -4.07 -4.18 -6.88
CA GLY A 71 -5.10 -3.54 -6.04
C GLY A 71 -4.56 -2.71 -4.87
N SER A 72 -3.25 -2.77 -4.58
CA SER A 72 -2.66 -1.94 -3.52
C SER A 72 -2.51 -0.49 -3.97
N THR A 73 -2.89 0.48 -3.13
CA THR A 73 -2.62 1.92 -3.35
C THR A 73 -1.20 2.31 -2.96
N CYS A 74 -0.41 1.35 -2.49
CA CYS A 74 0.85 1.65 -1.87
C CYS A 74 1.94 2.07 -2.88
N CYS A 75 2.80 3.00 -2.44
CA CYS A 75 3.70 3.80 -3.30
C CYS A 75 3.05 4.45 -4.52
N ALA A 76 1.76 4.78 -4.45
CA ALA A 76 1.24 5.85 -5.30
C ALA A 76 1.91 7.16 -4.86
N GLY A 77 2.97 7.56 -5.56
CA GLY A 77 3.45 8.95 -5.52
C GLY A 77 2.31 9.88 -5.96
N PRO A 78 2.35 11.19 -5.61
CA PRO A 78 1.34 12.14 -6.05
C PRO A 78 1.20 12.02 -7.56
N ALA A 79 0.00 11.60 -8.00
CA ALA A 79 -0.36 11.20 -9.36
C ALA A 79 0.74 11.47 -10.41
N ALA A 80 1.49 10.44 -10.76
CA ALA A 80 2.11 10.42 -12.08
C ALA A 80 0.94 10.37 -13.06
N ALA A 81 0.51 11.56 -13.48
CA ALA A 81 -0.39 11.74 -14.60
C ALA A 81 0.12 10.88 -15.75
N ASP A 82 -0.81 10.14 -16.35
CA ASP A 82 -0.64 9.50 -17.63
C ASP A 82 0.19 10.39 -18.56
N SER A 83 1.34 9.87 -18.97
CA SER A 83 2.02 10.31 -20.17
C SER A 83 2.47 9.06 -20.89
N ASP A 84 1.48 8.38 -21.45
CA ASP A 84 1.63 7.80 -22.78
C ASP A 84 2.06 8.92 -23.73
N ALA A 85 3.38 9.00 -24.00
CA ALA A 85 3.93 9.78 -25.10
C ALA A 85 5.36 9.31 -25.41
N ARG A 86 5.42 8.20 -26.15
CA ARG A 86 6.18 8.04 -27.40
C ARG A 86 7.70 8.22 -27.36
N GLU A 87 8.38 7.13 -27.71
CA GLU A 87 9.79 7.09 -28.12
C GLU A 87 10.18 8.27 -29.03
N PRO A 88 11.35 8.90 -28.83
CA PRO A 88 11.97 9.64 -29.90
C PRO A 88 12.67 8.65 -30.85
N THR A 89 12.06 8.45 -32.01
CA THR A 89 12.73 7.89 -33.20
C THR A 89 14.01 8.68 -33.49
N PRO A 90 15.17 8.05 -33.77
CA PRO A 90 16.32 8.79 -34.25
C PRO A 90 16.09 9.18 -35.71
N ALA A 91 15.96 10.47 -35.97
CA ALA A 91 16.06 11.03 -37.32
C ALA A 91 17.14 12.11 -37.33
N GLY A 92 18.18 11.90 -38.12
CA GLY A 92 19.21 12.93 -38.32
C GLY A 92 20.49 12.45 -39.01
N SER A 93 20.38 12.01 -40.27
CA SER A 93 21.48 12.16 -41.23
C SER A 93 21.57 13.63 -41.65
N CYS A 94 22.77 14.22 -41.61
CA CYS A 94 23.28 15.44 -42.28
C CYS A 94 24.62 15.80 -41.58
N CYS A 95 25.81 15.92 -42.18
CA CYS A 95 26.29 16.10 -43.55
C CYS A 95 27.62 15.32 -43.74
#